data_AF-A0A930WVJ6-F1
#
_entry.id   AF-A0A930WVJ6-F1
#
_cell.length_a   1.000
_cell.length_b   1.000
_cell.length_c   1.000
_cell.angle_alpha   90.00
_cell.angle_beta   90.00
_cell.angle_gamma   90.00
#
_symmetry.space_group_name_H-M   'P 1'
#
loop_
_entity.id
_entity.type
_entity.pdbx_description
1 polymer ?
#
loop_
_entity_poly.entity_id
_entity_poly.type
_entity_poly.pdbx_seq_one_letter_code
_entity_poly.pdbx_strand_id
1 'polypeptide(L)'
;MLIGSKAFRHLWKDWQRDYQPLQVLKLLLAYIGMPEDLSGELEETQHLLSYFDPDLAPHDSFWKDVVKLVDLAFPGDSLSKNSSIERQIHQLRYLISSQQAQYVRTHYKKPGMTDKEALAVYLRWKPFTMFDQGRLHQKVSICDGKAVYPDGIPSVNLKILLYNRIEFILDSQGNFLNEVDAEQVTESGVVNGASFNYGNFKRHWQLDVEPVQP
;
A
#
# COMPACT_ATOMS: atom_id res chain seq x y z
N MET A 1 12.18 -15.85 7.83
CA MET A 1 10.90 -16.40 7.32
C MET A 1 10.18 -15.26 6.61
N LEU A 2 9.49 -15.48 5.49
CA LEU A 2 8.91 -14.37 4.72
C LEU A 2 7.43 -14.19 5.04
N ILE A 3 6.96 -12.96 5.19
CA ILE A 3 5.54 -12.64 5.36
C ILE A 3 4.77 -13.17 4.16
N GLY A 4 3.68 -13.91 4.43
CA GLY A 4 2.88 -14.56 3.39
C GLY A 4 3.31 -15.99 3.04
N SER A 5 4.54 -16.39 3.39
CA SER A 5 5.00 -17.77 3.20
C SER A 5 4.20 -18.76 4.05
N LYS A 6 4.19 -20.04 3.65
CA LYS A 6 3.50 -21.10 4.42
C LYS A 6 3.97 -21.15 5.87
N ALA A 7 5.27 -21.03 6.13
CA ALA A 7 5.81 -21.04 7.48
C ALA A 7 5.32 -19.83 8.29
N PHE A 8 5.33 -18.63 7.70
CA PHE A 8 4.84 -17.42 8.38
C PHE A 8 3.37 -17.50 8.72
N ARG A 9 2.55 -18.12 7.87
CA ARG A 9 1.12 -18.30 8.16
C ARG A 9 0.85 -19.18 9.38
N HIS A 10 1.74 -20.12 9.71
CA HIS A 10 1.62 -20.89 10.96
C HIS A 10 1.94 -20.00 12.16
N LEU A 11 3.08 -19.29 12.11
CA LEU A 11 3.46 -18.32 13.13
C LEU A 11 2.39 -17.25 13.36
N TRP A 12 1.83 -16.70 12.27
CA TRP A 12 0.79 -15.69 12.30
C TRP A 12 -0.48 -16.19 13.01
N LYS A 13 -0.89 -17.43 12.75
CA LYS A 13 -2.04 -18.05 13.43
C LYS A 13 -1.77 -18.25 14.91
N ASP A 14 -0.57 -18.67 15.27
CA ASP A 14 -0.17 -18.78 16.69
C ASP A 14 -0.20 -17.41 17.36
N TRP A 15 0.34 -16.36 16.71
CA TRP A 15 0.27 -14.99 17.25
C TRP A 15 -1.17 -14.51 17.45
N GLN A 16 -2.05 -14.74 16.47
CA GLN A 16 -3.47 -14.37 16.55
C GLN A 16 -4.24 -15.14 17.64
N ARG A 17 -3.78 -16.35 18.01
CA ARG A 17 -4.36 -17.14 19.10
C ARG A 17 -3.86 -16.67 20.46
N ASP A 18 -2.57 -16.37 20.56
CA ASP A 18 -1.88 -16.22 21.83
C ASP A 18 -1.77 -14.76 22.31
N TYR A 19 -1.97 -13.78 21.40
CA TYR A 19 -1.85 -12.35 21.72
C TYR A 19 -3.07 -11.53 21.33
N GLN A 20 -3.22 -10.37 21.96
CA GLN A 20 -4.26 -9.39 21.59
C GLN A 20 -3.98 -8.76 20.22
N PRO A 21 -5.00 -8.30 19.47
CA PRO A 21 -4.83 -7.76 18.12
C PRO A 21 -3.72 -6.72 17.96
N LEU A 22 -3.66 -5.73 18.86
CA LEU A 22 -2.63 -4.69 18.83
C LEU A 22 -1.21 -5.26 19.09
N GLN A 23 -1.08 -6.29 19.92
CA GLN A 23 0.21 -6.94 20.16
C GLN A 23 0.69 -7.70 18.93
N VAL A 24 -0.21 -8.37 18.20
CA VAL A 24 0.14 -9.04 16.94
C VAL A 24 0.63 -8.03 15.90
N LEU A 25 0.00 -6.85 15.81
CA LEU A 25 0.48 -5.77 14.93
C LEU A 25 1.86 -5.25 15.35
N LYS A 26 2.11 -5.07 16.65
CA LYS A 26 3.44 -4.68 17.16
C LYS A 26 4.49 -5.74 16.83
N LEU A 27 4.15 -7.03 16.96
CA LEU A 27 5.04 -8.12 16.55
C LEU A 27 5.33 -8.09 15.05
N LEU A 28 4.33 -7.82 14.20
CA LEU A 28 4.53 -7.68 12.76
C LEU A 28 5.48 -6.54 12.40
N LEU A 29 5.29 -5.36 13.01
CA LEU A 29 6.14 -4.19 12.77
C LEU A 29 7.57 -4.43 13.26
N ALA A 30 7.72 -5.01 14.46
CA ALA A 30 9.04 -5.40 14.97
C ALA A 30 9.71 -6.46 14.08
N TYR A 31 8.93 -7.39 13.52
CA TYR A 31 9.42 -8.46 12.66
C TYR A 31 10.04 -7.95 11.36
N ILE A 32 9.44 -6.92 10.74
CA ILE A 32 9.99 -6.27 9.53
C ILE A 32 11.00 -5.17 9.85
N GLY A 33 11.23 -4.87 11.14
CA GLY A 33 12.05 -3.74 11.55
C GLY A 33 11.48 -2.40 11.08
N MET A 34 10.15 -2.24 11.09
CA MET A 34 9.50 -1.00 10.63
C MET A 34 10.03 0.19 11.44
N PRO A 35 10.58 1.23 10.79
CA PRO A 35 10.99 2.44 11.49
C PRO A 35 9.77 3.19 12.03
N GLU A 36 9.98 4.18 12.89
CA GLU A 36 8.89 5.06 13.33
C GLU A 36 8.34 5.88 12.16
N ASP A 37 9.24 6.30 11.26
CA ASP A 37 8.93 6.98 10.02
C ASP A 37 9.67 6.36 8.85
N LEU A 38 8.97 6.09 7.77
CA LEU A 38 9.59 5.78 6.48
C LEU A 38 10.37 7.00 5.99
N SER A 39 11.64 6.79 5.66
CA SER A 39 12.53 7.82 5.12
C SER A 39 12.14 8.26 3.70
N GLY A 40 11.45 7.38 2.97
CA GLY A 40 11.20 7.55 1.54
C GLY A 40 12.36 7.07 0.65
N GLU A 41 13.46 6.58 1.24
CA GLU A 41 14.61 6.11 0.50
C GLU A 41 14.38 4.75 -0.16
N LEU A 42 14.95 4.61 -1.36
CA LEU A 42 14.81 3.40 -2.18
C LEU A 42 15.39 2.16 -1.48
N GLU A 43 16.58 2.30 -0.89
CA GLU A 43 17.27 1.20 -0.21
C GLU A 43 16.49 0.71 1.03
N GLU A 44 15.92 1.63 1.81
CA GLU A 44 15.07 1.29 2.95
C GLU A 44 13.83 0.51 2.49
N THR A 45 13.16 1.01 1.44
CA THR A 45 11.97 0.35 0.89
C THR A 45 12.30 -1.07 0.40
N GLN A 46 13.38 -1.24 -0.36
CA GLN A 46 13.83 -2.54 -0.83
C GLN A 46 14.19 -3.49 0.33
N HIS A 47 14.84 -2.98 1.37
CA HIS A 47 15.16 -3.76 2.57
C HIS A 47 13.87 -4.23 3.28
N LEU A 48 12.92 -3.33 3.53
CA LEU A 48 11.65 -3.66 4.17
C LEU A 48 10.84 -4.66 3.33
N LEU A 49 10.84 -4.53 2.00
CA LEU A 49 10.17 -5.47 1.11
C LEU A 49 10.81 -6.86 1.10
N SER A 50 12.10 -6.98 1.43
CA SER A 50 12.79 -8.28 1.51
C SER A 50 12.22 -9.22 2.58
N TYR A 51 11.42 -8.70 3.52
CA TYR A 51 10.70 -9.49 4.52
C TYR A 51 9.40 -10.11 4.00
N PHE A 52 8.92 -9.72 2.82
CA PHE A 52 7.71 -10.26 2.20
C PHE A 52 8.05 -11.38 1.20
N ASP A 53 7.19 -12.38 1.14
CA ASP A 53 7.31 -13.45 0.16
C ASP A 53 7.02 -12.87 -1.24
N PRO A 54 7.92 -13.01 -2.23
CA PRO A 54 7.67 -12.54 -3.59
C PRO A 54 6.40 -13.14 -4.23
N ASP A 55 5.93 -14.29 -3.75
CA ASP A 55 4.71 -14.95 -4.23
C ASP A 55 3.45 -14.53 -3.44
N LEU A 56 3.57 -13.64 -2.45
CA LEU A 56 2.42 -13.09 -1.73
C LEU A 56 1.64 -12.12 -2.64
N ALA A 57 0.63 -12.68 -3.31
CA ALA A 57 -0.15 -11.91 -4.27
C ALA A 57 -1.03 -10.84 -3.61
N PRO A 58 -1.35 -9.72 -4.31
CA PRO A 58 -2.20 -8.66 -3.78
C PRO A 58 -3.60 -9.14 -3.36
N HIS A 59 -4.15 -10.13 -4.06
CA HIS A 59 -5.49 -10.69 -3.82
C HIS A 59 -5.50 -11.83 -2.77
N ASP A 60 -4.36 -12.14 -2.15
CA ASP A 60 -4.28 -13.19 -1.15
C ASP A 60 -5.16 -12.89 0.08
N SER A 61 -5.75 -13.94 0.66
CA SER A 61 -6.51 -13.87 1.91
C SER A 61 -5.74 -13.29 3.09
N PHE A 62 -4.41 -13.40 3.13
CA PHE A 62 -3.56 -12.84 4.17
C PHE A 62 -3.85 -11.34 4.40
N TRP A 63 -4.03 -10.58 3.32
CA TRP A 63 -4.33 -9.16 3.41
C TRP A 63 -5.71 -8.87 4.02
N LYS A 64 -6.67 -9.79 3.89
CA LYS A 64 -7.96 -9.70 4.60
C LYS A 64 -7.78 -9.90 6.10
N ASP A 65 -6.88 -10.80 6.49
CA ASP A 65 -6.57 -11.05 7.90
C ASP A 65 -5.87 -9.85 8.53
N VAL A 66 -4.94 -9.20 7.82
CA VAL A 66 -4.30 -7.94 8.25
C VAL A 66 -5.35 -6.85 8.48
N VAL A 67 -6.26 -6.64 7.52
CA VAL A 67 -7.35 -5.67 7.65
C VAL A 67 -8.22 -5.95 8.87
N LYS A 68 -8.65 -7.21 9.05
CA LYS A 68 -9.44 -7.60 10.22
C LYS A 68 -8.68 -7.34 11.53
N LEU A 69 -7.38 -7.58 11.55
CA LEU A 69 -6.55 -7.34 12.72
C LEU A 69 -6.44 -5.85 13.06
N VAL A 70 -6.25 -4.99 12.05
CA VAL A 70 -6.25 -3.52 12.21
C VAL A 70 -7.61 -3.03 12.70
N ASP A 71 -8.71 -3.56 12.15
CA ASP A 71 -10.07 -3.23 12.60
C ASP A 71 -10.29 -3.56 14.08
N LEU A 72 -9.79 -4.72 14.53
CA LEU A 72 -9.90 -5.18 15.91
C LEU A 72 -8.97 -4.42 16.86
N ALA A 73 -7.75 -4.08 16.42
CA ALA A 73 -6.77 -3.36 17.23
C ALA A 73 -7.14 -1.88 17.41
N PHE A 74 -7.81 -1.30 16.42
CA PHE A 74 -8.20 0.10 16.41
C PHE A 74 -9.72 0.25 16.17
N PRO A 75 -10.54 0.05 17.21
CA PRO A 75 -11.98 0.30 17.13
C PRO A 75 -12.27 1.81 17.05
N GLY A 76 -13.37 2.17 16.38
CA GLY A 76 -13.79 3.56 16.25
C GLY A 76 -12.78 4.41 15.49
N ASP A 77 -12.35 5.51 16.10
CA ASP A 77 -11.37 6.49 15.60
C ASP A 77 -9.99 6.36 16.25
N SER A 78 -9.73 5.28 16.97
CA SER A 78 -8.45 5.13 17.67
C SER A 78 -7.20 5.12 16.78
N LEU A 79 -7.34 4.87 15.47
CA LEU A 79 -6.23 4.91 14.51
C LEU A 79 -5.85 6.34 14.08
N SER A 80 -6.70 7.35 14.31
CA SER A 80 -6.37 8.75 14.03
C SER A 80 -5.54 9.40 15.15
N LYS A 81 -5.20 8.64 16.20
CA LYS A 81 -4.32 9.13 17.27
C LYS A 81 -2.88 9.19 16.77
N ASN A 82 -2.17 10.26 17.09
CA ASN A 82 -0.79 10.48 16.66
C ASN A 82 0.27 9.81 17.56
N SER A 83 0.04 8.57 18.01
CA SER A 83 1.08 7.82 18.71
C SER A 83 1.93 7.04 17.70
N SER A 84 3.13 6.62 18.14
CA SER A 84 4.13 5.96 17.28
C SER A 84 3.55 4.76 16.52
N ILE A 85 2.71 3.94 17.19
CA ILE A 85 2.15 2.73 16.59
C ILE A 85 1.11 3.01 15.49
N GLU A 86 0.22 4.00 15.67
CA GLU A 86 -0.76 4.40 14.67
C GLU A 86 -0.07 4.94 13.42
N ARG A 87 0.98 5.75 13.60
CA ARG A 87 1.80 6.28 12.49
C ARG A 87 2.48 5.15 11.71
N GLN A 88 3.10 4.19 12.39
CA GLN A 88 3.70 3.02 11.74
C GLN A 88 2.67 2.17 10.99
N ILE A 89 1.48 1.97 11.57
CA ILE A 89 0.40 1.22 10.91
C ILE A 89 -0.13 1.97 9.68
N HIS A 90 -0.27 3.29 9.79
CA HIS A 90 -0.60 4.13 8.65
C HIS A 90 0.45 3.98 7.55
N GLN A 91 1.74 4.17 7.85
CA GLN A 91 2.83 4.04 6.87
C GLN A 91 3.00 2.64 6.29
N LEU A 92 2.72 1.59 7.07
CA LEU A 92 2.73 0.19 6.60
C LEU A 92 1.82 0.01 5.38
N ARG A 93 0.78 0.81 5.22
CA ARG A 93 -0.11 0.73 4.05
C ARG A 93 0.60 1.09 2.74
N TYR A 94 1.56 2.01 2.79
CA TYR A 94 2.33 2.43 1.62
C TYR A 94 3.33 1.34 1.25
N LEU A 95 3.97 0.73 2.26
CA LEU A 95 4.85 -0.42 2.07
C LEU A 95 4.09 -1.62 1.47
N ILE A 96 2.86 -1.91 1.95
CA ILE A 96 2.01 -2.96 1.36
C ILE A 96 1.68 -2.64 -0.10
N SER A 97 1.31 -1.39 -0.42
CA SER A 97 1.07 -0.99 -1.81
C SER A 97 2.31 -1.14 -2.69
N SER A 98 3.50 -0.82 -2.17
CA SER A 98 4.78 -1.05 -2.84
C SER A 98 5.03 -2.53 -3.13
N GLN A 99 4.79 -3.39 -2.12
CA GLN A 99 4.88 -4.85 -2.27
C GLN A 99 3.95 -5.36 -3.38
N GLN A 100 2.72 -4.82 -3.45
CA GLN A 100 1.73 -5.22 -4.44
C GLN A 100 2.10 -4.79 -5.86
N ALA A 101 2.65 -3.58 -6.03
CA ALA A 101 3.23 -3.13 -7.28
C ALA A 101 4.40 -4.03 -7.70
N GLN A 102 5.31 -4.34 -6.75
CA GLN A 102 6.47 -5.19 -7.03
C GLN A 102 6.09 -6.63 -7.38
N TYR A 103 5.04 -7.17 -6.77
CA TYR A 103 4.47 -8.46 -7.18
C TYR A 103 4.04 -8.43 -8.65
N VAL A 104 3.33 -7.37 -9.07
CA VAL A 104 2.89 -7.25 -10.47
C VAL A 104 4.09 -7.16 -11.41
N ARG A 105 5.10 -6.36 -11.05
CA ARG A 105 6.34 -6.23 -11.84
C ARG A 105 7.06 -7.56 -11.98
N THR A 106 7.28 -8.25 -10.86
CA THR A 106 8.04 -9.52 -10.81
C THR A 106 7.36 -10.64 -11.61
N HIS A 107 6.03 -10.76 -11.51
CA HIS A 107 5.31 -11.92 -12.05
C HIS A 107 4.73 -11.71 -13.45
N TYR A 108 4.50 -10.46 -13.87
CA TYR A 108 3.76 -10.17 -15.09
C TYR A 108 4.47 -9.21 -16.06
N LYS A 109 5.47 -8.43 -15.61
CA LYS A 109 6.22 -7.52 -16.49
C LYS A 109 7.28 -8.29 -17.25
N LYS A 110 7.21 -8.26 -18.58
CA LYS A 110 8.23 -8.81 -19.49
C LYS A 110 9.15 -7.69 -19.99
N PRO A 111 10.35 -8.00 -20.51
CA PRO A 111 11.20 -7.00 -21.13
C PRO A 111 10.44 -6.17 -22.18
N GLY A 112 10.51 -4.85 -22.06
CA GLY A 112 9.80 -3.90 -22.92
C GLY A 112 8.36 -3.56 -22.50
N MET A 113 7.81 -4.19 -21.46
CA MET A 113 6.49 -3.81 -20.92
C MET A 113 6.58 -2.66 -19.92
N THR A 114 5.57 -1.79 -19.96
CA THR A 114 5.24 -0.82 -18.92
C THR A 114 4.58 -1.49 -17.71
N ASP A 115 4.54 -0.80 -16.56
CA ASP A 115 3.80 -1.29 -15.39
C ASP A 115 2.30 -1.44 -15.69
N LYS A 116 1.74 -0.52 -16.49
CA LYS A 116 0.36 -0.59 -16.99
C LYS A 116 0.08 -1.88 -17.76
N GLU A 117 0.99 -2.30 -18.64
CA GLU A 117 0.82 -3.55 -19.40
C GLU A 117 0.94 -4.77 -18.49
N ALA A 118 1.91 -4.78 -17.57
CA ALA A 118 2.02 -5.84 -16.57
C ALA A 118 0.75 -5.93 -15.69
N LEU A 119 0.22 -4.79 -15.26
CA LEU A 119 -1.02 -4.70 -14.50
C LEU A 119 -2.21 -5.23 -15.31
N ALA A 120 -2.32 -4.87 -16.59
CA ALA A 120 -3.38 -5.39 -17.46
C ALA A 120 -3.34 -6.93 -17.55
N VAL A 121 -2.14 -7.53 -17.63
CA VAL A 121 -1.98 -8.99 -17.60
C VAL A 121 -2.39 -9.57 -16.25
N TYR A 122 -1.97 -8.96 -15.13
CA TYR A 122 -2.39 -9.38 -13.79
C TYR A 122 -3.92 -9.36 -13.63
N LEU A 123 -4.55 -8.26 -14.03
CA LEU A 123 -5.99 -8.02 -13.92
C LEU A 123 -6.82 -8.99 -14.78
N ARG A 124 -6.30 -9.45 -15.91
CA ARG A 124 -7.00 -10.37 -16.82
C ARG A 124 -7.45 -11.67 -16.13
N TRP A 125 -6.69 -12.12 -15.14
CA TRP A 125 -6.93 -13.40 -14.47
C TRP A 125 -7.66 -13.28 -13.13
N LYS A 126 -8.08 -12.06 -12.75
CA LYS A 126 -8.73 -11.83 -11.47
C LYS A 126 -10.25 -11.75 -11.61
N PRO A 127 -11.01 -12.37 -10.68
CA PRO A 127 -12.44 -12.15 -10.62
C PRO A 127 -12.70 -10.72 -10.12
N PHE A 128 -13.39 -9.93 -10.94
CA PHE A 128 -13.86 -8.61 -10.55
C PHE A 128 -15.11 -8.71 -9.67
N THR A 129 -15.26 -7.76 -8.76
CA THR A 129 -16.44 -7.60 -7.90
C THR A 129 -17.16 -6.31 -8.22
N MET A 130 -18.43 -6.18 -7.78
CA MET A 130 -19.18 -4.92 -7.89
C MET A 130 -18.54 -3.75 -7.12
N PHE A 131 -17.54 -4.03 -6.28
CA PHE A 131 -16.82 -3.04 -5.49
C PHE A 131 -15.52 -2.57 -6.15
N ASP A 132 -15.13 -3.19 -7.27
CA ASP A 132 -13.93 -2.77 -7.99
C ASP A 132 -14.23 -1.51 -8.80
N GLN A 133 -13.33 -0.54 -8.76
CA GLN A 133 -13.55 0.79 -9.32
C GLN A 133 -12.32 1.28 -10.06
N GLY A 134 -12.55 1.95 -11.19
CA GLY A 134 -11.55 2.72 -11.92
C GLY A 134 -11.95 4.20 -11.96
N ARG A 135 -11.02 5.11 -11.71
CA ARG A 135 -11.25 6.56 -11.82
C ARG A 135 -9.97 7.33 -12.09
N LEU A 136 -10.10 8.56 -12.57
CA LEU A 136 -8.97 9.50 -12.62
C LEU A 136 -8.56 9.92 -11.19
N HIS A 137 -7.26 10.10 -10.95
CA HIS A 137 -6.73 10.47 -9.64
C HIS A 137 -5.58 11.48 -9.75
N GLN A 138 -5.89 12.76 -9.89
CA GLN A 138 -4.87 13.79 -10.01
C GLN A 138 -4.95 14.77 -8.85
N LYS A 139 -3.84 14.91 -8.12
CA LYS A 139 -3.57 16.03 -7.22
C LYS A 139 -2.57 16.96 -7.91
N VAL A 140 -2.91 18.23 -7.95
CA VAL A 140 -2.07 19.33 -8.47
C VAL A 140 -2.09 20.44 -7.45
N SER A 141 -0.96 21.12 -7.28
CA SER A 141 -0.91 22.37 -6.53
C SER A 141 -1.23 23.54 -7.45
N ILE A 142 -1.69 24.65 -6.87
CA ILE A 142 -1.92 25.90 -7.60
C ILE A 142 -0.94 26.92 -7.03
N CYS A 143 -0.03 27.40 -7.88
CA CYS A 143 0.94 28.45 -7.56
C CYS A 143 0.73 29.62 -8.52
N ASP A 144 0.47 30.81 -7.99
CA ASP A 144 0.22 32.04 -8.78
C ASP A 144 -0.85 31.87 -9.88
N GLY A 145 -1.92 31.13 -9.57
CA GLY A 145 -3.02 30.86 -10.50
C GLY A 145 -2.70 29.84 -11.61
N LYS A 146 -1.53 29.19 -11.57
CA LYS A 146 -1.12 28.14 -12.50
C LYS A 146 -1.10 26.78 -11.81
N ALA A 147 -1.58 25.76 -12.52
CA ALA A 147 -1.46 24.38 -12.05
C ALA A 147 0.00 23.93 -12.13
N VAL A 148 0.52 23.45 -11.00
CA VAL A 148 1.84 22.83 -10.90
C VAL A 148 1.63 21.34 -10.68
N TYR A 149 2.09 20.55 -11.63
CA TYR A 149 2.06 19.09 -11.55
C TYR A 149 3.28 18.60 -10.78
N PRO A 150 3.13 17.57 -9.95
CA PRO A 150 4.28 16.86 -9.39
C PRO A 150 5.23 16.41 -10.52
N ASP A 151 6.53 16.49 -10.28
CA ASP A 151 7.61 16.28 -11.25
C ASP A 151 7.62 17.28 -12.43
N GLY A 152 6.76 18.31 -12.41
CA GLY A 152 6.63 19.30 -13.47
C GLY A 152 6.02 18.78 -14.78
N ILE A 153 5.54 17.53 -14.79
CA ILE A 153 5.02 16.86 -15.99
C ILE A 153 3.49 16.77 -15.90
N PRO A 154 2.74 17.37 -16.86
CA PRO A 154 1.30 17.16 -16.94
C PRO A 154 0.96 15.67 -17.04
N SER A 155 0.16 15.19 -16.10
CA SER A 155 -0.28 13.79 -16.04
C SER A 155 -1.78 13.68 -15.84
N VAL A 156 -2.32 12.55 -16.29
CA VAL A 156 -3.69 12.12 -16.03
C VAL A 156 -3.58 10.73 -15.43
N ASN A 157 -3.48 10.68 -14.12
CA ASN A 157 -3.28 9.42 -13.41
C ASN A 157 -4.57 8.60 -13.35
N LEU A 158 -4.44 7.27 -13.48
CA LEU A 158 -5.54 6.31 -13.38
C LEU A 158 -5.42 5.51 -12.07
N LYS A 159 -6.46 5.56 -11.25
CA LYS A 159 -6.59 4.76 -10.02
C LYS A 159 -7.51 3.56 -10.25
N ILE A 160 -7.04 2.40 -9.84
CA ILE A 160 -7.76 1.12 -9.87
C ILE A 160 -7.81 0.60 -8.43
N LEU A 161 -9.02 0.47 -7.90
CA LEU A 161 -9.30 -0.08 -6.57
C LEU A 161 -9.94 -1.46 -6.72
N LEU A 162 -9.34 -2.48 -6.10
CA LEU A 162 -9.85 -3.86 -6.09
C LEU A 162 -10.21 -4.29 -4.66
N TYR A 163 -11.32 -5.00 -4.54
CA TYR A 163 -11.84 -5.56 -3.30
C TYR A 163 -11.95 -4.55 -2.14
N ASN A 164 -12.12 -3.26 -2.45
CA ASN A 164 -12.07 -2.12 -1.52
C ASN A 164 -10.77 -2.01 -0.69
N ARG A 165 -9.66 -2.64 -1.11
CA ARG A 165 -8.43 -2.70 -0.30
C ARG A 165 -7.15 -2.48 -1.09
N ILE A 166 -7.06 -3.10 -2.27
CA ILE A 166 -5.87 -3.07 -3.11
C ILE A 166 -6.00 -1.88 -4.03
N GLU A 167 -4.97 -1.06 -4.09
CA GLU A 167 -4.96 0.14 -4.90
C GLU A 167 -3.73 0.15 -5.81
N PHE A 168 -3.96 0.43 -7.09
CA PHE A 168 -2.92 0.73 -8.05
C PHE A 168 -3.21 2.10 -8.64
N ILE A 169 -2.18 2.93 -8.75
CA ILE A 169 -2.25 4.21 -9.44
C ILE A 169 -1.18 4.21 -10.51
N LEU A 170 -1.57 4.57 -11.73
CA LEU A 170 -0.68 4.66 -12.87
C LEU A 170 -0.58 6.11 -13.33
N ASP A 171 0.61 6.57 -13.68
CA ASP A 171 0.80 7.84 -14.38
C ASP A 171 0.38 7.74 -15.86
N SER A 172 0.45 8.88 -16.58
CA SER A 172 0.16 8.94 -18.02
C SER A 172 1.11 8.09 -18.89
N GLN A 173 2.31 7.81 -18.40
CA GLN A 173 3.33 6.98 -19.07
C GLN A 173 3.11 5.49 -18.80
N GLY A 174 2.29 5.14 -17.81
CA GLY A 174 1.98 3.78 -17.42
C GLY A 174 2.95 3.20 -16.39
N ASN A 175 3.59 4.04 -15.57
CA ASN A 175 4.37 3.63 -14.40
C ASN A 175 3.49 3.59 -13.16
N PHE A 176 3.76 2.68 -12.22
CA PHE A 176 3.10 2.76 -10.91
C PHE A 176 3.54 4.00 -10.14
N LEU A 177 2.57 4.57 -9.40
CA LEU A 177 2.80 5.64 -8.45
C LEU A 177 2.60 5.08 -7.03
N ASN A 178 3.69 5.05 -6.27
CA ASN A 178 3.72 4.64 -4.87
C ASN A 178 4.51 5.68 -4.07
N GLU A 179 4.08 5.96 -2.84
CA GLU A 179 4.76 6.92 -1.96
C GLU A 179 6.16 6.41 -1.57
N VAL A 180 6.26 5.10 -1.32
CA VAL A 180 7.52 4.37 -1.22
C VAL A 180 7.55 3.30 -2.31
N ASP A 181 8.31 3.52 -3.38
CA ASP A 181 8.43 2.56 -4.49
C ASP A 181 9.78 1.83 -4.40
N ALA A 182 9.79 0.56 -4.80
CA ALA A 182 10.99 -0.29 -4.73
C ALA A 182 11.92 -0.18 -5.93
N GLU A 183 11.52 0.52 -7.00
CA GLU A 183 12.29 0.75 -8.22
C GLU A 183 12.61 2.24 -8.42
N GLN A 184 11.69 3.15 -8.12
CA GLN A 184 11.90 4.60 -8.32
C GLN A 184 11.05 5.50 -7.42
N VAL A 185 11.71 6.41 -6.69
CA VAL A 185 11.03 7.47 -5.92
C VAL A 185 10.82 8.71 -6.79
N THR A 186 9.60 9.24 -6.84
CA THR A 186 9.21 10.42 -7.62
C THR A 186 8.30 11.33 -6.80
N GLU A 187 8.24 12.63 -7.14
CA GLU A 187 7.32 13.56 -6.46
C GLU A 187 5.86 13.15 -6.73
N SER A 188 5.55 12.72 -7.96
CA SER A 188 4.22 12.21 -8.31
C SER A 188 3.86 10.96 -7.52
N GLY A 189 4.82 10.07 -7.26
CA GLY A 189 4.64 8.91 -6.38
C GLY A 189 4.30 9.31 -4.95
N VAL A 190 5.00 10.29 -4.38
CA VAL A 190 4.72 10.79 -3.02
C VAL A 190 3.35 11.47 -2.95
N VAL A 191 2.98 12.28 -3.94
CA VAL A 191 1.75 13.08 -3.89
C VAL A 191 0.51 12.25 -4.27
N ASN A 192 0.60 11.45 -5.34
CA ASN A 192 -0.51 10.71 -5.94
C ASN A 192 -0.44 9.20 -5.67
N GLY A 193 0.46 8.76 -4.79
CA GLY A 193 0.76 7.36 -4.57
C GLY A 193 -0.42 6.52 -4.14
N ALA A 194 -0.40 5.26 -4.58
CA ALA A 194 -1.34 4.26 -4.14
C ALA A 194 -1.10 3.86 -2.68
N SER A 195 -2.18 3.56 -1.97
CA SER A 195 -2.13 3.15 -0.58
C SER A 195 -3.12 2.04 -0.27
N PHE A 196 -2.71 1.07 0.55
CA PHE A 196 -3.56 -0.07 0.90
C PHE A 196 -4.65 0.37 1.88
N ASN A 197 -5.89 -0.09 1.68
CA ASN A 197 -7.01 0.33 2.53
C ASN A 197 -7.33 -0.73 3.59
N TYR A 198 -7.26 -0.32 4.87
CA TYR A 198 -7.58 -1.17 6.02
C TYR A 198 -9.07 -1.30 6.34
N GLY A 199 -9.99 -0.72 5.55
CA GLY A 199 -11.41 -0.82 5.89
C GLY A 199 -12.32 0.09 5.08
N ASN A 200 -13.55 0.24 5.55
CA ASN A 200 -14.62 0.98 4.88
C ASN A 200 -14.38 2.51 4.90
N PHE A 201 -15.26 3.25 4.23
CA PHE A 201 -15.19 4.71 4.03
C PHE A 201 -14.79 5.51 5.29
N LYS A 202 -15.30 5.19 6.49
CA LYS A 202 -14.91 5.89 7.73
C LYS A 202 -13.42 5.79 8.07
N ARG A 203 -12.81 4.61 7.84
CA ARG A 203 -11.39 4.38 8.10
C ARG A 203 -10.50 5.06 7.04
N HIS A 204 -11.00 5.20 5.81
CA HIS A 204 -10.35 6.01 4.80
C HIS A 204 -10.23 7.48 5.24
N TRP A 205 -11.26 8.06 5.85
CA TRP A 205 -11.17 9.42 6.39
C TRP A 205 -10.12 9.56 7.49
N GLN A 206 -10.07 8.61 8.44
CA GLN A 206 -9.06 8.60 9.50
C GLN A 206 -7.62 8.54 8.97
N LEU A 207 -7.43 7.85 7.85
CA LEU A 207 -6.12 7.61 7.26
C LEU A 207 -5.73 8.66 6.21
N ASP A 208 -6.66 9.26 5.47
CA ASP A 208 -6.34 10.10 4.31
C ASP A 208 -6.78 11.57 4.46
N VAL A 209 -7.61 11.90 5.46
CA VAL A 209 -8.14 13.26 5.67
C VAL A 209 -7.92 13.78 7.09
N GLU A 210 -8.12 12.93 8.09
CA GLU A 210 -7.89 13.21 9.50
C GLU A 210 -6.51 12.81 10.05
N PRO A 211 -5.53 12.19 9.33
CA PRO A 211 -4.22 12.01 9.92
C PRO A 211 -3.66 13.42 10.15
N VAL A 212 -3.43 13.71 11.42
CA VAL A 212 -3.00 15.03 11.87
C VAL A 212 -1.66 15.32 11.21
N GLN A 213 -1.55 16.51 10.62
CA GLN A 213 -0.32 17.04 10.04
C GLN A 213 0.85 16.89 11.02
N PRO A 214 2.10 16.76 10.52
CA PRO A 214 3.30 16.67 11.36
C PRO A 214 3.36 17.75 12.44
#